data_AF-A0A269XLV3-F1
#
_entry.id   AF-A0A269XLV3-F1
#
_cell.length_a   1.000
_cell.length_b   1.000
_cell.length_c   1.000
_cell.angle_alpha   90.00
_cell.angle_beta   90.00
_cell.angle_gamma   90.00
#
_symmetry.space_group_name_H-M   'P 1'
#
loop_
_entity.id
_entity.type
_entity.pdbx_description
1 polymer ?
#
loop_
_entity_poly.entity_id
_entity_poly.type
_entity_poly.pdbx_seq_one_letter_code
_entity_poly.pdbx_strand_id
1 'polypeptide(L)' 'RPVYPPEMEEDNIEGRVTVVCDVETTGMTSNCRVQAVTGGQAFAQAALDYVHKARYRPASRNGVPVREVNKTYVIR' A
#
# COMPACT_ATOMS: atom_id res chain seq x y z
N ARG A 1 -2.63 -7.00 -7.05
CA ARG A 1 -3.67 -5.98 -7.26
C ARG A 1 -4.53 -5.95 -6.00
N PRO A 2 -5.00 -4.79 -5.52
CA PRO A 2 -5.99 -4.73 -4.45
C PRO A 2 -7.32 -5.38 -4.90
N VAL A 3 -8.09 -5.88 -3.93
CA VAL A 3 -9.47 -6.28 -4.15
C VAL A 3 -10.32 -5.02 -4.18
N TYR A 4 -11.15 -4.86 -5.21
CA TYR A 4 -12.05 -3.70 -5.30
C TYR A 4 -13.18 -3.84 -4.27
N PRO A 5 -13.55 -2.79 -3.50
CA PRO A 5 -14.65 -2.86 -2.56
C PRO A 5 -15.99 -3.07 -3.30
N PRO A 6 -16.78 -4.11 -2.97
CA PRO A 6 -18.03 -4.41 -3.68
C PRO A 6 -19.02 -3.23 -3.72
N GLU A 7 -19.15 -2.50 -2.60
CA GLU A 7 -20.04 -1.34 -2.50
C GLU A 7 -19.65 -0.19 -3.44
N MET A 8 -18.36 -0.06 -3.75
CA MET A 8 -17.88 0.96 -4.68
C MET A 8 -18.03 0.53 -6.13
N GLU A 9 -17.99 -0.79 -6.39
CA GLU A 9 -18.20 -1.36 -7.72
C GLU A 9 -19.65 -1.19 -8.16
N GLU A 10 -20.60 -1.45 -7.26
CA GLU A 10 -22.04 -1.25 -7.49
C GLU A 10 -22.36 0.20 -7.87
N ASP A 11 -21.73 1.16 -7.19
CA ASP A 11 -21.95 2.59 -7.40
C ASP A 11 -21.05 3.20 -8.50
N ASN A 12 -20.19 2.41 -9.16
CA ASN A 12 -19.21 2.86 -10.16
C ASN A 12 -18.30 3.99 -9.66
N ILE A 13 -17.94 3.98 -8.37
CA ILE A 13 -17.11 5.01 -7.75
C ILE A 13 -15.66 4.60 -7.86
N GLU A 14 -14.80 5.42 -8.47
CA GLU A 14 -13.35 5.18 -8.52
C GLU A 14 -12.61 5.68 -7.26
N GLY A 15 -11.56 4.97 -6.89
CA GLY A 15 -10.75 5.25 -5.70
C GLY A 15 -9.30 5.60 -6.00
N ARG A 16 -8.69 6.40 -5.11
CA ARG A 16 -7.23 6.52 -5.04
C ARG A 16 -6.79 6.56 -3.60
N VAL A 17 -5.83 5.71 -3.23
CA VAL A 17 -5.28 5.65 -1.88
C VAL A 17 -3.79 5.90 -1.90
N THR A 18 -3.32 6.80 -1.04
CA THR A 18 -1.90 6.99 -0.77
C THR A 18 -1.58 6.33 0.57
N VAL A 19 -0.69 5.34 0.54
CA VAL A 19 -0.24 4.60 1.72
C VAL A 19 1.24 4.88 1.93
N VAL A 20 1.65 5.03 3.18
CA VAL A 20 3.05 5.11 3.59
C VAL A 20 3.37 3.87 4.41
N CYS A 21 4.40 3.12 4.04
CA CYS A 21 4.90 1.96 4.78
C CYS A 21 6.42 2.00 4.88
N ASP A 22 6.96 1.23 5.80
CA ASP A 22 8.36 0.83 5.74
C ASP A 22 8.49 -0.46 4.93
N VAL A 23 9.60 -0.64 4.23
CA VAL A 23 9.96 -1.89 3.53
C VAL A 23 11.10 -2.54 4.28
N GLU A 24 10.84 -3.71 4.86
CA GLU A 24 11.82 -4.49 5.60
C GLU A 24 12.83 -5.15 4.67
N THR A 25 13.97 -5.60 5.23
CA THR A 25 15.02 -6.32 4.47
C THR A 25 14.52 -7.62 3.83
N THR A 26 13.41 -8.17 4.32
CA THR A 26 12.72 -9.36 3.78
C THR A 26 11.83 -9.04 2.57
N GLY A 27 11.65 -7.75 2.24
CA GLY A 27 10.71 -7.28 1.23
C GLY A 27 9.27 -7.23 1.70
N MET A 28 8.97 -7.55 2.96
CA MET A 28 7.65 -7.33 3.56
C MET A 28 7.51 -5.87 4.00
N THR A 29 6.28 -5.39 4.09
CA THR A 29 5.99 -4.05 4.63
C THR A 29 5.70 -4.09 6.13
N SER A 30 5.99 -2.99 6.82
CA SER A 30 5.64 -2.73 8.21
C SER A 30 5.24 -1.27 8.38
N ASN A 31 4.65 -0.90 9.53
CA ASN A 31 4.23 0.47 9.86
C ASN A 31 3.41 1.17 8.76
N CYS A 32 2.57 0.40 8.07
CA CYS A 32 1.71 0.91 7.02
C CYS A 32 0.59 1.79 7.57
N ARG A 33 0.42 2.96 6.98
CA ARG A 33 -0.68 3.88 7.30
C ARG A 33 -1.18 4.59 6.05
N VAL A 34 -2.49 4.84 6.02
CA VAL A 34 -3.11 5.64 4.96
C VAL A 34 -2.80 7.12 5.20
N GLN A 35 -2.34 7.80 4.15
CA GLN A 35 -2.07 9.23 4.17
C GLN A 35 -3.17 10.03 3.48
N ALA A 36 -3.80 9.48 2.45
CA ALA A 36 -4.90 10.12 1.73
C ALA A 36 -5.79 9.09 1.04
N VAL A 37 -7.08 9.42 0.92
CA VAL A 37 -8.09 8.61 0.23
C VAL A 37 -8.98 9.55 -0.59
N THR A 38 -9.24 9.19 -1.84
CA THR A 38 -10.31 9.76 -2.66
C THR A 38 -11.23 8.62 -3.12
N GLY A 39 -12.51 8.90 -3.36
CA GLY A 39 -13.49 7.88 -3.74
C GLY A 39 -14.16 7.17 -2.55
N GLY A 40 -13.67 7.37 -1.32
CA GLY A 40 -14.32 6.90 -0.09
C GLY A 40 -13.50 5.89 0.70
N GLN A 41 -13.82 5.76 2.00
CA GLN A 41 -12.99 5.04 2.97
C GLN A 41 -12.91 3.53 2.71
N ALA A 42 -13.85 2.94 1.97
CA ALA A 42 -13.83 1.53 1.59
C ALA A 42 -12.51 1.13 0.88
N PHE A 43 -11.94 2.03 0.08
CA PHE A 43 -10.68 1.78 -0.61
C PHE A 43 -9.47 1.68 0.34
N ALA A 44 -9.53 2.29 1.53
CA ALA A 44 -8.43 2.32 2.47
C ALA A 44 -8.02 0.91 2.94
N GLN A 45 -9.00 0.08 3.30
CA GLN A 45 -8.73 -1.29 3.77
C GLN A 45 -8.20 -2.17 2.63
N ALA A 46 -8.79 -2.09 1.44
CA ALA A 46 -8.32 -2.80 0.25
C ALA A 46 -6.86 -2.46 -0.08
N ALA A 47 -6.49 -1.17 0.03
CA ALA A 47 -5.14 -0.70 -0.17
C ALA A 47 -4.16 -1.24 0.89
N LEU A 48 -4.53 -1.18 2.17
CA LEU A 48 -3.73 -1.71 3.29
C LEU A 48 -3.51 -3.23 3.16
N ASP A 49 -4.56 -3.98 2.85
CA ASP A 49 -4.47 -5.42 2.64
C ASP A 49 -3.53 -5.78 1.50
N TYR A 50 -3.57 -5.01 0.41
CA TYR A 50 -2.69 -5.22 -0.73
C TYR A 50 -1.23 -4.99 -0.36
N VAL A 51 -0.91 -3.87 0.31
CA VAL A 51 0.48 -3.57 0.67
C VAL A 51 1.05 -4.55 1.70
N HIS A 52 0.22 -5.11 2.58
CA HIS A 52 0.67 -6.13 3.53
C HIS A 52 0.93 -7.50 2.89
N LYS A 53 0.22 -7.85 1.81
CA LYS A 53 0.35 -9.14 1.12
C LYS A 53 1.45 -9.15 0.05
N ALA A 54 1.78 -8.00 -0.51
CA ALA A 54 2.78 -7.89 -1.57
C ALA A 54 4.21 -8.03 -1.05
N ARG A 55 5.10 -8.55 -1.90
CA ARG A 55 6.56 -8.48 -1.69
C ARG A 55 7.16 -7.35 -2.50
N TYR A 56 8.05 -6.60 -1.86
CA TYR A 56 8.76 -5.46 -2.42
C TYR A 56 10.25 -5.74 -2.48
N ARG A 57 10.95 -5.03 -3.35
CA ARG A 57 12.41 -5.02 -3.33
C ARG A 57 12.86 -4.04 -2.24
N PRO A 58 13.61 -4.49 -1.21
CA PRO A 58 14.14 -3.60 -0.20
C PRO A 58 15.17 -2.64 -0.82
N ALA A 59 15.43 -1.54 -0.12
CA ALA A 59 16.59 -0.71 -0.41
C ALA A 59 17.88 -1.51 -0.19
N SER A 60 18.95 -1.11 -0.85
CA SER A 60 20.27 -1.71 -0.66
C SER A 60 21.31 -0.66 -0.29
N ARG A 61 22.21 -1.03 0.62
CA ARG A 61 23.40 -0.26 0.97
C ARG A 61 24.61 -1.15 0.76
N ASN A 62 25.48 -0.78 -0.18
CA ASN A 62 26.66 -1.58 -0.56
C ASN A 62 26.31 -3.05 -0.91
N GLY A 63 25.20 -3.26 -1.62
CA GLY A 63 24.72 -4.60 -1.99
C GLY A 63 23.99 -5.37 -0.88
N VAL A 64 23.96 -4.85 0.34
CA VAL A 64 23.25 -5.47 1.48
C VAL A 64 21.84 -4.88 1.60
N PRO A 65 20.78 -5.69 1.70
CA PRO A 65 19.43 -5.20 1.96
C PRO A 65 19.33 -4.40 3.26
N VAL A 66 18.70 -3.24 3.20
CA VAL A 66 18.42 -2.38 4.37
C VAL A 66 16.94 -1.98 4.38
N ARG A 67 16.42 -1.71 5.58
CA ARG A 67 15.06 -1.21 5.76
C ARG A 67 14.94 0.18 5.14
N GLU A 68 13.88 0.38 4.35
CA GLU A 68 13.49 1.68 3.80
C GLU A 68 12.31 2.23 4.60
N VAL A 69 12.42 3.44 5.14
CA VAL A 69 11.36 4.03 5.96
C VAL A 69 10.48 5.01 5.18
N ASN A 70 9.20 5.08 5.52
CA ASN A 70 8.21 6.00 4.95
C ASN A 70 8.09 5.97 3.42
N LYS A 71 8.21 4.79 2.80
CA LYS A 71 7.99 4.62 1.37
C LYS A 71 6.52 4.84 1.02
N THR A 72 6.27 5.67 0.02
CA THR A 72 4.91 6.05 -0.42
C THR A 72 4.45 5.18 -1.59
N TYR A 73 3.21 4.69 -1.52
CA TYR A 73 2.54 3.93 -2.56
C TYR A 73 1.22 4.60 -2.93
N VAL A 74 0.96 4.74 -4.23
CA VAL A 74 -0.33 5.22 -4.75
C VAL A 74 -1.05 4.07 -5.42
N ILE A 75 -2.23 3.73 -4.91
CA ILE A 75 -3.08 2.65 -5.39
C ILE A 75 -4.30 3.28 -6.06
N ARG A 76 -4.63 2.77 -7.26
CA ARG A 76 -5.77 3.15 -8.10
C ARG A 76 -6.51 1.88 -8.48
#